data_AF-A0A329B798-F1
#
_entry.id   AF-A0A329B798-F1
#
_cell.length_a   1.000
_cell.length_b   1.000
_cell.length_c   1.000
_cell.angle_alpha   90.00
_cell.angle_beta   90.00
_cell.angle_gamma   90.00
#
_symmetry.space_group_name_H-M   'P 1'
#
loop_
_entity.id
_entity.type
_entity.pdbx_description
1 polymer ?
#
loop_
_entity_poly.entity_id
_entity_poly.type
_entity_poly.pdbx_seq_one_letter_code
_entity_poly.pdbx_strand_id
1 'polypeptide(L)'
;MTKDQHLEDQQQRFREDNNQLIAFDAAVLIQRGYTEEAALTKACEINENQQEALGDPTGVLATLAEARSPNAPSDQVAQTKAIAARLLGKLDDAE
;
A
#
# COMPACT_ATOMS: atom_id res chain seq x y z
N MET A 1 6.19 -1.48 33.38
CA MET A 1 5.28 -1.66 32.23
C MET A 1 5.84 -0.82 31.10
N THR A 2 6.43 -1.43 30.07
CA THR A 2 7.17 -0.71 29.01
C THR A 2 7.36 -1.53 27.73
N LYS A 3 7.42 -2.86 27.82
CA LYS A 3 7.58 -3.73 26.63
C LYS A 3 6.32 -3.83 25.77
N ASP A 4 5.14 -3.89 26.38
CA ASP A 4 3.90 -4.12 25.64
C ASP A 4 3.47 -2.87 24.85
N GLN A 5 3.58 -1.66 25.43
CA GLN A 5 3.33 -0.40 24.71
C GLN A 5 4.24 -0.20 23.49
N HIS A 6 5.53 -0.55 23.59
CA HIS A 6 6.43 -0.41 22.45
C HIS A 6 6.15 -1.40 21.31
N LEU A 7 5.58 -2.56 21.62
CA LEU A 7 5.15 -3.53 20.60
C LEU A 7 3.86 -3.06 19.92
N GLU A 8 2.91 -2.53 20.68
CA GLU A 8 1.67 -1.96 20.16
C GLU A 8 1.96 -0.75 19.24
N ASP A 9 2.82 0.17 19.68
CA ASP A 9 3.24 1.33 18.87
C ASP A 9 3.93 0.92 17.56
N GLN A 10 4.76 -0.12 17.58
CA GLN A 10 5.41 -0.63 16.36
C GLN A 10 4.42 -1.28 15.41
N GLN A 11 3.49 -2.08 15.93
CA GLN A 11 2.48 -2.72 15.11
C GLN A 11 1.54 -1.70 14.48
N GLN A 12 1.19 -0.65 15.22
CA GLN A 12 0.36 0.44 14.71
C GLN A 12 1.06 1.17 13.56
N ARG A 13 2.32 1.59 13.75
CA ARG A 13 3.10 2.24 12.68
C ARG A 13 3.27 1.35 11.44
N PHE A 14 3.50 0.05 11.64
CA PHE A 14 3.61 -0.89 10.53
C PHE A 14 2.32 -1.01 9.73
N ARG A 15 1.15 -0.97 10.40
CA ARG A 15 -0.15 -0.93 9.73
C ARG A 15 -0.36 0.39 8.99
N GLU A 16 -0.07 1.51 9.63
CA GLU A 16 -0.21 2.84 9.02
C GLU A 16 0.66 2.97 7.75
N ASP A 17 1.91 2.51 7.80
CA ASP A 17 2.83 2.52 6.65
C ASP A 17 2.31 1.62 5.52
N ASN A 18 1.76 0.44 5.84
CA ASN A 18 1.15 -0.45 4.85
C ASN A 18 -0.12 0.16 4.23
N ASN A 19 -1.00 0.73 5.03
CA ASN A 19 -2.21 1.41 4.54
C ASN A 19 -1.83 2.57 3.61
N GLN A 20 -0.77 3.31 3.92
CA GLN A 20 -0.26 4.38 3.06
C GLN A 20 0.26 3.86 1.72
N LEU A 21 1.00 2.75 1.71
CA LEU A 21 1.46 2.11 0.47
C LEU A 21 0.29 1.62 -0.39
N ILE A 22 -0.66 0.91 0.22
CA ILE A 22 -1.85 0.40 -0.47
C ILE A 22 -2.67 1.56 -1.05
N ALA A 23 -2.91 2.61 -0.27
CA ALA A 23 -3.67 3.78 -0.71
C ALA A 23 -2.97 4.52 -1.86
N PHE A 24 -1.64 4.60 -1.84
CA PHE A 24 -0.88 5.22 -2.92
C PHE A 24 -0.95 4.41 -4.21
N ASP A 25 -0.74 3.09 -4.13
CA ASP A 25 -0.80 2.21 -5.29
C ASP A 25 -2.21 2.16 -5.90
N ALA A 26 -3.24 2.10 -5.05
CA ALA A 26 -4.63 2.20 -5.47
C ALA A 26 -4.93 3.55 -6.15
N ALA A 27 -4.41 4.67 -5.62
CA ALA A 27 -4.58 5.98 -6.24
C ALA A 27 -3.97 6.05 -7.65
N VAL A 28 -2.80 5.45 -7.85
CA VAL A 28 -2.18 5.36 -9.18
C VAL A 28 -3.03 4.50 -10.13
N LEU A 29 -3.59 3.39 -9.65
CA LEU A 29 -4.46 2.51 -10.45
C LEU A 29 -5.78 3.21 -10.84
N ILE A 30 -6.39 3.98 -9.93
CA ILE A 30 -7.58 4.79 -10.23
C ILE A 30 -7.29 5.80 -11.34
N GLN A 31 -6.14 6.47 -11.28
CA GLN A 31 -5.72 7.40 -12.35
C GLN A 31 -5.52 6.71 -13.70
N ARG A 32 -5.21 5.41 -13.70
CA ARG A 32 -5.11 4.58 -14.90
C ARG A 32 -6.45 4.03 -15.39
N GLY A 33 -7.56 4.43 -14.76
CA GLY A 33 -8.92 4.08 -15.16
C GLY A 33 -9.53 2.88 -14.45
N TYR A 34 -8.89 2.36 -13.41
CA TYR A 34 -9.49 1.31 -12.57
C TYR A 34 -10.60 1.89 -11.70
N THR A 35 -11.61 1.07 -11.40
CA THR A 35 -12.58 1.41 -10.37
C THR A 35 -11.90 1.41 -9.00
N GLU A 36 -12.47 2.15 -8.05
CA GLU A 36 -11.91 2.26 -6.70
C GLU A 36 -11.75 0.89 -6.02
N GLU A 37 -12.77 0.03 -6.12
CA GLU A 37 -12.75 -1.33 -5.57
C GLU A 37 -11.66 -2.19 -6.21
N ALA A 38 -11.60 -2.23 -7.55
CA ALA A 38 -10.58 -3.02 -8.25
C ALA A 38 -9.16 -2.51 -7.97
N ALA A 39 -8.99 -1.18 -7.84
CA ALA A 39 -7.72 -0.58 -7.52
C ALA A 39 -7.24 -0.94 -6.10
N LEU A 40 -8.15 -0.93 -5.11
CA LEU A 40 -7.85 -1.35 -3.75
C LEU A 40 -7.50 -2.84 -3.69
N THR A 41 -8.29 -3.71 -4.31
CA THR A 41 -7.99 -5.16 -4.37
C THR A 41 -6.61 -5.41 -4.96
N LYS A 42 -6.30 -4.77 -6.10
CA LYS A 42 -5.01 -4.93 -6.77
C LYS A 42 -3.84 -4.38 -5.94
N ALA A 43 -4.04 -3.25 -5.24
CA ALA A 43 -3.02 -2.69 -4.36
C ALA A 43 -2.75 -3.57 -3.14
N CYS A 44 -3.78 -4.20 -2.58
CA CYS A 44 -3.61 -5.20 -1.52
C CYS A 44 -2.83 -6.41 -2.03
N GLU A 45 -3.17 -6.96 -3.20
CA GLU A 45 -2.41 -8.07 -3.82
C GLU A 45 -0.92 -7.71 -4.01
N ILE A 46 -0.62 -6.48 -4.47
CA ILE A 46 0.77 -6.01 -4.62
C ILE A 46 1.48 -5.95 -3.26
N ASN A 47 0.82 -5.44 -2.23
CA ASN A 47 1.40 -5.37 -0.88
C ASN A 47 1.66 -6.78 -0.31
N GLU A 48 0.73 -7.71 -0.48
CA GLU A 48 0.90 -9.12 -0.09
C GLU A 48 2.11 -9.75 -0.80
N ASN A 49 2.23 -9.58 -2.12
CA ASN A 49 3.36 -10.09 -2.89
C ASN A 49 4.69 -9.43 -2.47
N GLN A 50 4.68 -8.16 -2.08
CA GLN A 50 5.85 -7.47 -1.56
C GLN A 50 6.26 -8.03 -0.19
N GLN A 51 5.30 -8.32 0.69
CA GLN A 51 5.58 -8.94 1.98
C GLN A 51 6.11 -10.37 1.83
N GLU A 52 5.56 -11.17 0.91
CA GLU A 52 6.10 -12.49 0.59
C GLU A 52 7.52 -12.39 0.05
N ALA A 53 7.79 -11.40 -0.80
CA ALA A 53 9.12 -11.15 -1.35
C ALA A 53 10.16 -10.75 -0.29
N LEU A 54 9.77 -10.10 0.81
CA LEU A 54 10.67 -9.83 1.95
C LEU A 54 11.14 -11.13 2.63
N GLY A 55 10.34 -12.19 2.56
CA GLY A 55 10.66 -13.51 3.08
C GLY A 55 11.42 -14.41 2.10
N ASP A 56 11.61 -14.00 0.84
CA ASP A 56 12.29 -14.77 -0.19
C ASP A 56 13.81 -14.60 -0.11
N PRO A 57 14.58 -15.62 0.35
CA PRO A 57 16.03 -15.52 0.49
C PRO A 57 16.74 -15.42 -0.88
N THR A 58 16.05 -15.74 -1.98
CA THR A 58 16.60 -15.64 -3.33
C THR A 58 16.34 -14.29 -3.98
N GLY A 59 15.43 -13.48 -3.42
CA GLY A 59 15.01 -12.18 -3.94
C GLY A 59 14.31 -12.23 -5.31
N VAL A 60 13.95 -13.42 -5.80
CA VAL A 60 13.31 -13.61 -7.10
C VAL A 60 11.90 -13.03 -7.09
N LEU A 61 11.16 -13.24 -5.99
CA LEU A 61 9.78 -12.74 -5.86
C LEU A 61 9.71 -11.22 -5.94
N ALA A 62 10.70 -10.50 -5.40
CA ALA A 62 10.76 -9.03 -5.47
C ALA A 62 10.92 -8.51 -6.91
N THR A 63 11.39 -9.34 -7.84
CA THR A 63 11.58 -8.95 -9.24
C THR A 63 10.32 -9.12 -10.08
N LEU A 64 9.34 -9.90 -9.60
CA LEU A 64 8.10 -10.22 -10.30
C LEU A 64 7.27 -8.95 -10.54
N ALA A 65 6.56 -8.93 -11.67
CA ALA A 65 5.70 -7.79 -12.02
C ALA A 65 4.55 -7.59 -11.02
N GLU A 66 4.11 -8.66 -10.36
CA GLU A 66 2.99 -8.68 -9.41
C GLU A 66 3.36 -8.09 -8.03
N ALA A 67 4.66 -8.02 -7.71
CA ALA A 67 5.18 -7.35 -6.51
C ALA A 67 5.60 -5.89 -6.79
N ARG A 68 5.48 -5.42 -8.04
CA ARG A 68 5.88 -4.05 -8.40
C ARG A 68 4.74 -3.07 -8.21
N SER A 69 4.97 -2.07 -7.37
CA SER A 69 4.09 -0.92 -7.26
C SER A 69 3.96 -0.18 -8.61
N PRO A 70 2.75 0.27 -8.95
CA PRO A 70 2.51 1.03 -10.16
C PRO A 70 3.20 2.41 -10.09
N ASN A 71 3.95 2.75 -11.13
CA ASN A 71 4.55 4.09 -11.24
C ASN A 71 3.49 5.18 -11.37
N ALA A 72 3.52 6.19 -10.49
CA ALA A 72 2.69 7.37 -10.62
C ALA A 72 3.06 8.17 -11.88
N PRO A 73 2.09 8.74 -12.62
CA PRO A 73 2.39 9.69 -13.69
C PRO A 73 3.10 10.92 -13.10
N SER A 74 4.25 11.32 -13.66
CA SER A 74 5.06 12.45 -13.15
C SER A 74 4.27 13.75 -13.02
N ASP A 75 3.29 13.95 -13.90
CA ASP A 75 2.56 15.21 -14.02
C ASP A 75 1.30 15.23 -13.14
N GLN A 76 0.96 14.11 -12.50
CA GLN A 76 -0.27 13.93 -11.71
C GLN A 76 -0.01 13.58 -10.24
N VAL A 77 1.25 13.67 -9.78
CA VAL A 77 1.64 13.29 -8.41
C VAL A 77 0.79 13.97 -7.34
N ALA A 78 0.45 15.26 -7.50
CA ALA A 78 -0.40 15.98 -6.56
C ALA A 78 -1.82 15.39 -6.47
N GLN A 79 -2.39 14.99 -7.62
CA GLN A 79 -3.69 14.35 -7.68
C GLN A 79 -3.64 12.92 -7.13
N THR A 80 -2.54 12.20 -7.35
CA THR A 80 -2.32 10.86 -6.79
C THR A 80 -2.33 10.94 -5.27
N LYS A 81 -1.60 11.89 -4.70
CA LYS A 81 -1.58 12.13 -3.24
C LYS A 81 -2.94 12.49 -2.67
N ALA A 82 -3.72 13.32 -3.38
CA ALA A 82 -5.06 13.70 -2.93
C ALA A 82 -6.03 12.50 -2.92
N ILE A 83 -5.97 11.65 -3.95
CA ILE A 83 -6.76 10.40 -4.01
C ILE A 83 -6.30 9.44 -2.91
N ALA A 84 -5.00 9.25 -2.73
CA ALA A 84 -4.43 8.38 -1.70
C ALA A 84 -4.87 8.82 -0.30
N ALA A 85 -4.81 10.11 0.03
CA ALA A 85 -5.28 10.63 1.32
C ALA A 85 -6.77 10.35 1.57
N ARG A 86 -7.61 10.46 0.53
CA ARG A 86 -9.04 10.12 0.60
C ARG A 86 -9.26 8.62 0.81
N LEU A 87 -8.45 7.77 0.19
CA LEU A 87 -8.52 6.31 0.38
C LEU A 87 -8.01 5.89 1.75
N LEU A 88 -6.98 6.55 2.27
CA LEU A 88 -6.43 6.29 3.60
C LEU A 88 -7.50 6.49 4.68
N GLY A 89 -8.24 7.59 4.61
CA GLY A 89 -9.35 7.83 5.54
C GLY A 89 -10.43 6.73 5.50
N LYS A 90 -10.63 6.06 4.36
CA LYS A 90 -11.55 4.91 4.28
C LYS A 90 -10.96 3.62 4.85
N LEU A 91 -9.65 3.44 4.77
CA LEU A 91 -8.95 2.29 5.34
C LEU A 91 -8.88 2.41 6.86
N ASP A 92 -8.70 3.63 7.38
CA ASP A 92 -8.66 3.93 8.81
C ASP A 92 -10.07 3.89 9.46
N ASP A 93 -11.13 4.27 8.71
CA ASP A 93 -12.53 4.20 9.17
C ASP A 93 -13.15 2.77 9.11
N ALA A 94 -12.45 1.80 8.50
CA ALA A 94 -12.92 0.42 8.36
C ALA A 94 -12.49 -0.51 9.53
N GLU A 95 -11.69 -0.02 10.48
CA GLU A 95 -11.39 -0.65 11.78
C GLU A 95 -12.44 -0.29 12.86
#